data_AF-A0A484Z9W0-F1
#
_entry.id   AF-A0A484Z9W0-F1
#
_cell.length_a   1.000
_cell.length_b   1.000
_cell.length_c   1.000
_cell.angle_alpha   90.00
_cell.angle_beta   90.00
_cell.angle_gamma   90.00
#
_symmetry.space_group_name_H-M   'P 1'
#
loop_
_entity.id
_entity.type
_entity.pdbx_description
1 polymer ?
#
loop_
_entity_poly.entity_id
_entity_poly.type
_entity_poly.pdbx_seq_one_letter_code
_entity_poly.pdbx_strand_id
1 'polypeptide(L)'
;MTAEVNGTPLVFPDEIKDEPGLVAAETALYNSRRESLLSGLKGLEEGTQLIDKELRMTAPLVAQGAASDVEVLRLKRQKNEMETKATDMKNQYYVRAREELAKANSEIEAQRSVTLGRADSLTRLTFNAPMRGIVKNIEVSTVGGVIPPNGKLMTIVPLDEQLLIEARISPRDVAFIHPGQDAQVKITAYDYSIYGGLKGKVTMISPDTIQDEVRRENYYYRVYIRTDVDILTNKSGKQFPIFPGMTATVDVKTGSKTVLDYLFKPLNKANEALRER
;
A
#
# COMPACT_ATOMS: atom_id res chain seq x y z
N MET A 1 14.59 5.37 30.86
CA MET A 1 13.58 4.54 31.57
C MET A 1 13.73 3.03 31.37
N THR A 2 13.95 2.50 30.15
CA THR A 2 14.08 1.05 29.91
C THR A 2 15.17 0.37 30.78
N ALA A 3 16.30 1.06 30.97
CA ALA A 3 17.37 0.65 31.87
C ALA A 3 16.90 0.50 33.33
N GLU A 4 16.05 1.41 33.81
CA GLU A 4 15.50 1.40 35.17
C GLU A 4 14.48 0.27 35.36
N VAL A 5 13.59 0.07 34.39
CA VAL A 5 12.52 -0.94 34.47
C VAL A 5 13.07 -2.36 34.34
N ASN A 6 14.03 -2.57 33.44
CA ASN A 6 14.57 -3.91 33.12
C ASN A 6 15.85 -4.25 33.90
N GLY A 7 16.40 -3.30 34.69
CA GLY A 7 17.68 -3.49 35.37
C GLY A 7 18.86 -3.68 34.41
N THR A 8 18.79 -3.07 33.22
CA THR A 8 19.81 -3.19 32.17
C THR A 8 20.72 -1.97 32.15
N PRO A 9 21.93 -2.06 31.54
CA PRO A 9 22.80 -0.90 31.35
C PRO A 9 22.09 0.21 30.57
N LEU A 10 22.45 1.46 30.86
CA LEU A 10 21.97 2.62 30.11
C LEU A 10 22.55 2.59 28.70
N VAL A 11 21.70 2.38 27.71
CA VAL A 11 22.05 2.36 26.29
C VAL A 11 21.15 3.34 25.57
N PHE A 12 21.77 4.19 24.74
CA PHE A 12 21.09 5.18 23.92
C PHE A 12 21.05 4.70 22.46
N PRO A 13 19.93 4.86 21.75
CA PRO A 13 19.85 4.60 20.31
C PRO A 13 20.84 5.43 19.48
N ASP A 14 21.15 4.97 18.27
CA ASP A 14 22.13 5.62 17.39
C ASP A 14 21.65 7.00 16.93
N GLU A 15 20.33 7.21 16.82
CA GLU A 15 19.73 8.45 16.30
C GLU A 15 19.95 9.67 17.21
N ILE A 16 20.29 9.45 18.49
CA ILE A 16 20.52 10.53 19.47
C ILE A 16 22.00 10.71 19.82
N LYS A 17 22.91 9.97 19.18
CA LYS A 17 24.36 10.14 19.37
C LYS A 17 24.85 11.53 18.95
N ASP A 18 24.15 12.16 18.01
CA ASP A 18 24.46 13.50 17.52
C ASP A 18 23.94 14.62 18.44
N GLU A 19 23.20 14.28 19.51
CA GLU A 19 22.64 15.22 20.49
C GLU A 19 23.26 15.01 21.89
N PRO A 20 24.54 15.39 22.10
CA PRO A 20 25.27 15.08 23.33
C PRO A 20 24.68 15.74 24.58
N GLY A 21 24.03 16.90 24.44
CA GLY A 21 23.36 17.59 25.53
C GLY A 21 22.18 16.79 26.09
N LEU A 22 21.40 16.15 25.21
CA LEU A 22 20.28 15.31 25.60
C LEU A 22 20.75 14.04 26.31
N VAL A 23 21.77 13.38 25.75
CA VAL A 23 22.38 12.17 26.36
C VAL A 23 22.91 12.48 27.76
N ALA A 24 23.58 13.62 27.94
CA ALA A 24 24.08 14.04 29.24
C ALA A 24 22.95 14.31 30.24
N ALA A 25 21.88 15.01 29.82
CA ALA A 25 20.73 15.30 30.68
C ALA A 25 20.01 14.03 31.13
N GLU A 26 19.74 13.11 30.20
CA GLU A 26 19.08 11.82 30.50
C GLU A 26 19.96 10.92 31.38
N THR A 27 21.27 10.92 31.15
CA THR A 27 22.23 10.18 31.99
C THR A 27 22.28 10.75 33.41
N ALA A 28 22.29 12.08 33.54
CA ALA A 28 22.28 12.75 34.85
C ALA A 28 20.98 12.47 35.60
N LEU A 29 19.83 12.49 34.90
CA LEU A 29 18.53 12.16 35.48
C LEU A 29 18.49 10.70 35.98
N TYR A 30 18.96 9.75 35.16
CA TYR A 30 19.06 8.33 35.52
C TYR A 30 19.91 8.13 36.79
N ASN A 31 21.10 8.74 36.83
CA ASN A 31 22.01 8.64 37.96
C ASN A 31 21.41 9.24 39.23
N SER A 32 20.83 10.44 39.14
CA SER A 32 20.20 11.15 40.26
C SER A 32 19.06 10.34 40.89
N ARG A 33 18.20 9.74 40.06
CA ARG A 33 17.09 8.89 40.53
C ARG A 33 17.58 7.63 41.22
N ARG A 34 18.58 6.96 40.63
CA ARG A 34 19.17 5.74 41.20
C ARG A 34 19.89 6.03 42.51
N GLU A 35 20.65 7.11 42.58
CA GLU A 35 21.33 7.55 43.79
C GLU A 35 20.33 7.88 44.91
N SER A 36 19.24 8.58 44.58
CA SER A 36 18.17 8.89 45.53
C SER A 36 17.52 7.63 46.10
N LEU A 37 17.22 6.64 45.25
CA LEU A 37 16.68 5.35 45.67
C LEU A 37 17.67 4.60 46.58
N LEU A 38 18.93 4.48 46.15
CA LEU A 38 19.95 3.76 46.90
C LEU A 38 20.24 4.40 48.25
N SER A 39 20.31 5.73 48.30
CA SER A 39 20.54 6.47 49.54
C SER A 39 19.36 6.30 50.51
N GLY A 40 18.13 6.37 50.00
CA GLY A 40 16.91 6.14 50.80
C GLY A 40 16.83 4.72 51.34
N LEU A 41 17.10 3.71 50.51
CA LEU A 41 17.13 2.30 50.93
C LEU A 41 18.23 2.04 51.96
N LYS A 42 19.43 2.60 51.76
CA LYS A 42 20.54 2.49 52.71
C LYS A 42 20.16 3.05 54.09
N GLY A 43 19.54 4.22 54.14
CA GLY A 43 19.09 4.81 55.42
C GLY A 43 18.06 3.93 56.15
N LEU A 44 17.13 3.32 55.41
CA LEU A 44 16.15 2.38 55.99
C LEU A 44 16.79 1.07 56.44
N GLU A 45 17.80 0.58 55.71
CA GLU A 45 18.55 -0.63 56.06
C GLU A 45 19.40 -0.42 57.31
N GLU A 46 20.14 0.70 57.40
CA GLU A 46 20.91 1.08 58.58
C GLU A 46 20.02 1.17 59.82
N GLY A 47 18.85 1.79 59.69
CA GLY A 47 17.89 1.84 60.79
C GLY A 47 17.37 0.45 61.19
N THR A 48 17.10 -0.43 60.22
CA THR A 48 16.65 -1.80 60.50
C THR A 48 17.73 -2.58 61.25
N GLN A 49 19.00 -2.39 60.88
CA GLN A 49 20.14 -2.98 61.57
C GLN A 49 20.28 -2.48 63.01
N LEU A 50 19.96 -1.21 63.29
CA LEU A 50 19.95 -0.68 64.66
C LEU A 50 18.85 -1.33 65.50
N ILE A 51 17.63 -1.47 64.96
CA ILE A 51 16.53 -2.16 65.64
C ILE A 51 16.87 -3.64 65.87
N ASP A 52 17.53 -4.30 64.91
CA ASP A 52 17.98 -5.68 65.08
C ASP A 52 19.04 -5.83 66.19
N LYS A 53 19.93 -4.85 66.34
CA LYS A 53 20.87 -4.81 67.47
C LYS A 53 20.13 -4.64 68.79
N GLU A 54 19.17 -3.72 68.87
CA GLU A 54 18.33 -3.53 70.06
C GLU A 54 17.56 -4.81 70.41
N LEU A 55 16.91 -5.44 69.43
CA LEU A 55 16.20 -6.71 69.63
C LEU A 55 17.11 -7.82 70.16
N ARG A 56 18.35 -7.93 69.66
CA ARG A 56 19.33 -8.91 70.15
C ARG A 56 19.75 -8.67 71.60
N MET A 57 19.76 -7.41 72.06
CA MET A 57 20.07 -7.07 73.44
C MET A 57 18.86 -7.25 74.36
N THR A 58 17.67 -6.87 73.92
CA THR A 58 16.46 -6.85 74.75
C THR A 58 15.78 -8.21 74.87
N ALA A 59 15.80 -9.04 73.82
CA ALA A 59 15.18 -10.37 73.84
C ALA A 59 15.68 -11.30 74.96
N PRO A 60 17.00 -11.45 75.22
CA PRO A 60 17.47 -12.28 76.34
C PRO A 60 17.13 -11.68 77.71
N LEU A 61 17.07 -10.34 77.84
CA LEU A 61 16.67 -9.68 79.09
C LEU A 61 15.21 -9.96 79.44
N VAL A 62 14.33 -9.98 78.44
CA VAL A 62 12.92 -10.38 78.61
C VAL A 62 12.82 -11.86 79.02
N ALA A 63 13.60 -12.75 78.38
CA ALA A 63 13.63 -14.16 78.76
C ALA A 63 14.12 -14.41 80.20
N GLN A 64 14.94 -13.50 80.74
CA GLN A 64 15.40 -13.51 82.13
C GLN A 64 14.44 -12.77 83.09
N GLY A 65 13.32 -12.23 82.62
CA GLY A 65 12.37 -11.45 83.41
C GLY A 65 12.81 -10.04 83.76
N ALA A 66 13.93 -9.57 83.20
CA ALA A 66 14.53 -8.25 83.47
C ALA A 66 13.99 -7.13 82.55
N ALA A 67 13.12 -7.45 81.59
CA ALA A 67 12.48 -6.51 80.68
C ALA A 67 11.06 -6.96 80.28
N SER A 68 10.26 -6.03 79.73
CA SER A 68 8.87 -6.28 79.31
C SER A 68 8.77 -6.82 77.88
N ASP A 69 7.93 -7.85 77.67
CA ASP A 69 7.57 -8.37 76.34
C ASP A 69 7.02 -7.30 75.39
N VAL A 70 6.37 -6.26 75.94
CA VAL A 70 5.79 -5.15 75.18
C VAL A 70 6.88 -4.41 74.39
N GLU A 71 8.09 -4.31 74.93
CA GLU A 71 9.19 -3.61 74.28
C GLU A 71 9.71 -4.39 73.07
N VAL A 72 9.82 -5.72 73.18
CA VAL A 72 10.17 -6.58 72.04
C VAL A 72 9.10 -6.51 70.95
N LEU A 73 7.81 -6.50 71.33
CA LEU A 73 6.71 -6.34 70.37
C LEU A 73 6.72 -4.95 69.70
N ARG A 74 7.08 -3.90 70.43
CA ARG A 74 7.25 -2.54 69.88
C ARG A 74 8.37 -2.50 68.85
N LEU A 75 9.55 -3.04 69.18
CA LEU A 75 10.71 -3.11 68.28
C LEU A 75 10.42 -3.94 67.03
N LYS A 76 9.76 -5.10 67.17
CA LYS A 76 9.35 -5.93 66.01
C LYS A 76 8.40 -5.18 65.08
N ARG A 77 7.42 -4.43 65.61
CA ARG A 77 6.53 -3.59 64.80
C ARG A 77 7.31 -2.50 64.07
N GLN A 78 8.23 -1.83 64.76
CA GLN A 78 9.06 -0.77 64.16
C GLN A 78 9.95 -1.31 63.04
N LYS A 79 10.55 -2.49 63.23
CA LYS A 79 11.30 -3.21 62.18
C LYS A 79 10.42 -3.49 60.95
N ASN A 80 9.26 -4.11 61.16
CA ASN A 80 8.34 -4.43 60.07
C ASN A 80 7.88 -3.17 59.31
N GLU A 81 7.64 -2.07 60.03
CA GLU A 81 7.29 -0.77 59.42
C GLU A 81 8.42 -0.25 58.51
N MET A 82 9.68 -0.40 58.91
CA MET A 82 10.84 0.02 58.10
C MET A 82 11.10 -0.88 56.90
N GLU A 83 10.93 -2.19 57.06
CA GLU A 83 10.99 -3.15 55.94
C GLU A 83 9.87 -2.89 54.92
N THR A 84 8.66 -2.56 55.41
CA THR A 84 7.54 -2.16 54.56
C THR A 84 7.85 -0.86 53.83
N LYS A 85 8.36 0.17 54.52
CA LYS A 85 8.79 1.44 53.90
C LYS A 85 9.86 1.23 52.82
N ALA A 86 10.81 0.33 53.03
CA ALA A 86 11.84 0.03 52.04
C ALA A 86 11.24 -0.65 50.79
N THR A 87 10.32 -1.57 51.00
CA THR A 87 9.58 -2.24 49.93
C THR A 87 8.71 -1.24 49.14
N ASP A 88 8.00 -0.36 49.83
CA ASP A 88 7.17 0.68 49.23
C ASP A 88 8.00 1.66 48.41
N MET A 89 9.16 2.10 48.92
CA MET A 89 10.08 2.98 48.19
C MET A 89 10.55 2.33 46.89
N LYS A 90 10.92 1.05 46.93
CA LYS A 90 11.31 0.29 45.74
C LYS A 90 10.15 0.16 44.76
N ASN A 91 8.96 -0.17 45.24
CA ASN A 91 7.77 -0.31 44.40
C ASN A 91 7.38 1.02 43.72
N GLN A 92 7.38 2.12 44.48
CA GLN A 92 7.08 3.46 43.95
C GLN A 92 8.07 3.87 42.86
N TYR A 93 9.36 3.55 43.02
CA TYR A 93 10.37 3.80 41.99
C TYR A 93 10.03 3.06 40.68
N TYR A 94 9.75 1.75 40.76
CA TYR A 94 9.41 0.97 39.56
C TYR A 94 8.09 1.37 38.92
N VAL A 95 7.07 1.73 39.72
CA VAL A 95 5.78 2.22 39.20
C VAL A 95 5.99 3.50 38.41
N ARG A 96 6.67 4.50 39.00
CA ARG A 96 6.96 5.78 38.31
C ARG A 96 7.78 5.57 37.04
N ALA A 97 8.82 4.74 37.09
CA ALA A 97 9.64 4.45 35.92
C ALA A 97 8.83 3.78 34.79
N ARG A 98 7.88 2.90 35.13
CA ARG A 98 6.98 2.27 34.16
C ARG A 98 5.94 3.24 33.59
N GLU A 99 5.37 4.09 34.42
CA GLU A 99 4.40 5.11 33.98
C GLU A 99 5.04 6.10 33.01
N GLU A 100 6.25 6.58 33.34
CA GLU A 100 6.99 7.48 32.45
C GLU A 100 7.41 6.79 31.15
N LEU A 101 7.85 5.52 31.21
CA LEU A 101 8.15 4.74 30.01
C LEU A 101 6.90 4.56 29.13
N ALA A 102 5.76 4.24 29.72
CA ALA A 102 4.51 4.08 28.99
C ALA A 102 4.07 5.40 28.33
N LYS A 103 4.22 6.53 29.04
CA LYS A 103 3.93 7.86 28.51
C LYS A 103 4.85 8.21 27.33
N ALA A 104 6.16 8.03 27.49
CA ALA A 104 7.13 8.30 26.43
C ALA A 104 6.86 7.42 25.19
N ASN A 105 6.56 6.13 25.37
CA ASN A 105 6.21 5.25 24.24
C ASN A 105 4.93 5.70 23.52
N SER A 106 3.92 6.15 24.27
CA SER A 106 2.68 6.67 23.69
C SER A 106 2.94 7.93 22.85
N GLU A 107 3.77 8.84 23.35
CA GLU A 107 4.17 10.06 22.64
C GLU A 107 4.97 9.72 21.36
N ILE A 108 5.89 8.76 21.44
CA ILE A 108 6.65 8.26 20.28
C ILE A 108 5.72 7.69 19.21
N GLU A 109 4.78 6.82 19.56
CA GLU A 109 3.85 6.22 18.60
C GLU A 109 2.93 7.26 17.95
N ALA A 110 2.44 8.24 18.73
CA ALA A 110 1.68 9.36 18.20
C ALA A 110 2.50 10.18 17.18
N GLN A 111 3.74 10.52 17.53
CA GLN A 111 4.61 11.29 16.65
C GLN A 111 5.03 10.51 15.40
N ARG A 112 5.23 9.19 15.53
CA ARG A 112 5.51 8.29 14.41
C ARG A 112 4.37 8.29 13.40
N SER A 113 3.13 8.19 13.86
CA SER A 113 1.94 8.27 13.00
C SER A 113 1.88 9.58 12.22
N VAL A 114 2.12 10.72 12.89
CA VAL A 114 2.19 12.04 12.25
C VAL A 114 3.31 12.11 11.21
N THR A 115 4.47 11.53 11.52
CA THR A 115 5.64 11.55 10.64
C THR A 115 5.39 10.71 9.38
N LEU A 116 4.80 9.53 9.52
CA LEU A 116 4.39 8.69 8.39
C LEU A 116 3.37 9.40 7.50
N GLY A 117 2.35 10.04 8.07
CA GLY A 117 1.37 10.81 7.29
C GLY A 117 1.98 12.01 6.54
N ARG A 118 2.98 12.69 7.14
CA ARG A 118 3.73 13.76 6.47
C ARG A 118 4.63 13.23 5.35
N ALA A 119 5.34 12.13 5.58
CA ALA A 119 6.20 11.49 4.58
C ALA A 119 5.40 11.01 3.35
N ASP A 120 4.23 10.44 3.60
CA ASP A 120 3.28 10.02 2.58
C ASP A 120 2.73 11.22 1.77
N SER A 121 2.41 12.33 2.46
CA SER A 121 2.02 13.59 1.80
C SER A 121 3.13 14.18 0.95
N LEU A 122 4.38 14.12 1.42
CA LEU A 122 5.56 14.54 0.66
C LEU A 122 5.76 13.69 -0.60
N THR A 123 5.61 12.37 -0.48
CA THR A 123 5.71 11.44 -1.61
C THR A 123 4.67 11.76 -2.69
N ARG A 124 3.46 12.17 -2.29
CA ARG A 124 2.39 12.60 -3.19
C ARG A 124 2.58 13.98 -3.83
N LEU A 125 3.61 14.75 -3.47
CA LEU A 125 3.88 16.02 -4.16
C LEU A 125 4.42 15.80 -5.58
N THR A 126 5.01 14.64 -5.84
CA THR A 126 5.52 14.28 -7.17
C THR A 126 4.56 13.30 -7.84
N PHE A 127 3.89 13.75 -8.89
CA PHE A 127 3.00 12.90 -9.69
C PHE A 127 3.77 12.29 -10.86
N ASN A 128 3.93 10.96 -10.82
CA ASN A 128 4.53 10.20 -11.92
C ASN A 128 3.44 9.56 -12.78
N ALA A 129 3.73 9.38 -14.07
CA ALA A 129 2.84 8.64 -14.96
C ALA A 129 2.80 7.15 -14.53
N PRO A 130 1.60 6.55 -14.32
CA PRO A 130 1.50 5.16 -13.89
C PRO A 130 1.89 4.16 -14.99
N MET A 131 1.88 4.60 -16.24
CA MET A 131 2.25 3.81 -17.41
C MET A 131 2.80 4.69 -18.51
N ARG A 132 3.50 4.08 -19.47
CA ARG A 132 3.98 4.75 -20.67
C ARG A 132 2.79 5.23 -21.50
N GLY A 133 2.84 6.48 -21.94
CA GLY A 133 1.75 7.06 -22.70
C GLY A 133 2.08 8.44 -23.22
N ILE A 134 1.16 8.98 -24.02
CA ILE A 134 1.23 10.36 -24.54
C ILE A 134 0.31 11.24 -23.71
N VAL A 135 0.80 12.40 -23.30
CA VAL A 135 -0.01 13.41 -22.62
C VAL A 135 -0.94 14.07 -23.64
N LYS A 136 -2.25 13.79 -23.55
CA LYS A 136 -3.27 14.34 -24.44
C LYS A 136 -3.66 15.77 -24.05
N ASN A 137 -3.74 16.06 -22.75
CA ASN A 137 -4.12 17.37 -22.26
C ASN A 137 -3.49 17.63 -20.88
N ILE A 138 -3.11 18.87 -20.61
CA ILE A 138 -2.64 19.37 -19.31
C ILE A 138 -3.63 20.44 -18.85
N GLU A 139 -4.31 20.22 -17.74
CA GLU A 139 -5.33 21.14 -17.23
C GLU A 139 -4.74 22.25 -16.37
N VAL A 140 -3.61 21.99 -15.70
CA VAL A 140 -2.92 22.98 -14.86
C VAL A 140 -1.43 23.02 -15.24
N SER A 141 -0.99 24.16 -15.75
CA SER A 141 0.41 24.41 -16.16
C SER A 141 1.02 25.67 -15.53
N THR A 142 0.22 26.45 -14.78
CA THR A 142 0.63 27.73 -14.22
C THR A 142 1.37 27.54 -12.89
N VAL A 143 2.53 28.20 -12.76
CA VAL A 143 3.29 28.23 -11.50
C VAL A 143 2.46 28.98 -10.45
N GLY A 144 2.22 28.33 -9.30
CA GLY A 144 1.35 28.87 -8.24
C GLY A 144 -0.15 28.58 -8.42
N GLY A 145 -0.54 27.83 -9.46
CA GLY A 145 -1.92 27.35 -9.61
C GLY A 145 -2.31 26.38 -8.49
N VAL A 146 -3.53 26.49 -7.98
CA VAL A 146 -4.07 25.61 -6.93
C VAL A 146 -4.92 24.52 -7.57
N ILE A 147 -4.63 23.26 -7.24
CA ILE A 147 -5.42 22.11 -7.69
C ILE A 147 -6.36 21.70 -6.55
N PRO A 148 -7.69 21.65 -6.77
CA PRO A 148 -8.64 21.20 -5.77
C PRO A 148 -8.50 19.69 -5.49
N PRO A 149 -9.01 19.18 -4.35
CA PRO A 149 -9.10 17.74 -4.13
C PRO A 149 -9.83 17.03 -5.28
N ASN A 150 -9.26 15.94 -5.79
CA ASN A 150 -9.74 15.22 -6.98
C ASN A 150 -9.74 16.05 -8.28
N GLY A 151 -9.04 17.18 -8.29
CA GLY A 151 -8.78 17.96 -9.49
C GLY A 151 -7.96 17.15 -10.50
N LYS A 152 -8.28 17.30 -11.77
CA LYS A 152 -7.58 16.61 -12.84
C LYS A 152 -6.37 17.43 -13.28
N LEU A 153 -5.22 16.77 -13.37
CA LEU A 153 -3.94 17.40 -13.71
C LEU A 153 -3.66 17.29 -15.20
N MET A 154 -3.73 16.05 -15.71
CA MET A 154 -3.44 15.72 -17.08
C MET A 154 -4.18 14.46 -17.50
N THR A 155 -4.33 14.27 -18.81
CA THR A 155 -4.86 13.03 -19.40
C THR A 155 -3.72 12.32 -20.12
N ILE A 156 -3.43 11.08 -19.72
CA ILE A 156 -2.44 10.24 -20.37
C ILE A 156 -3.17 9.19 -21.19
N VAL A 157 -2.78 9.05 -22.45
CA VAL A 157 -3.24 7.99 -23.34
C VAL A 157 -2.16 6.91 -23.36
N PRO A 158 -2.46 5.69 -22.91
CA PRO A 158 -1.52 4.56 -22.95
C PRO A 158 -0.89 4.36 -24.32
N LEU A 159 0.41 4.04 -24.32
CA LEU A 159 1.10 3.47 -25.47
C LEU A 159 1.28 1.98 -25.18
N ASP A 160 0.27 1.19 -25.50
CA ASP A 160 0.35 -0.27 -25.45
C ASP A 160 0.91 -0.80 -26.77
N GLU A 161 1.69 -1.88 -26.73
CA GLU A 161 2.28 -2.53 -27.91
C GLU A 161 1.21 -3.22 -28.81
N GLN A 162 -0.02 -3.36 -28.32
CA GLN A 162 -1.14 -4.01 -29.00
C GLN A 162 -2.35 -3.08 -29.05
N LEU A 163 -2.88 -2.85 -30.26
CA LEU A 163 -4.05 -2.00 -30.44
C LEU A 163 -5.32 -2.85 -30.34
N LEU A 164 -6.32 -2.31 -29.64
CA LEU A 164 -7.68 -2.82 -29.65
C LEU A 164 -8.53 -1.96 -30.58
N ILE A 165 -8.97 -2.56 -31.68
CA ILE A 165 -9.78 -1.88 -32.69
C ILE A 165 -11.22 -2.27 -32.50
N GLU A 166 -12.07 -1.26 -32.35
CA GLU A 166 -13.52 -1.41 -32.37
C GLU A 166 -14.01 -1.33 -33.83
N ALA A 167 -14.51 -2.43 -34.36
CA ALA A 167 -15.16 -2.50 -35.66
C ALA A 167 -16.68 -2.61 -35.49
N ARG A 168 -17.41 -1.92 -36.37
CA ARG A 168 -18.87 -2.00 -36.44
C ARG A 168 -19.26 -2.98 -37.54
N ILE A 169 -20.06 -3.99 -37.22
CA ILE A 169 -20.55 -4.97 -38.19
C ILE A 169 -22.06 -4.95 -38.33
N SER A 170 -22.55 -5.19 -39.55
CA SER A 170 -23.98 -5.33 -39.80
C SER A 170 -24.54 -6.58 -39.09
N PRO A 171 -25.76 -6.52 -38.52
CA PRO A 171 -26.45 -7.69 -37.98
C PRO A 171 -26.58 -8.86 -38.98
N ARG A 172 -26.55 -8.58 -40.28
CA ARG A 172 -26.62 -9.62 -41.33
C ARG A 172 -25.36 -10.48 -41.42
N ASP A 173 -24.21 -9.92 -41.03
CA ASP A 173 -22.90 -10.55 -41.20
C ASP A 173 -22.35 -11.15 -39.90
N VAL A 174 -22.95 -10.81 -38.74
CA VAL A 174 -22.49 -11.25 -37.42
C VAL A 174 -22.49 -12.77 -37.26
N ALA A 175 -23.42 -13.48 -37.93
CA ALA A 175 -23.55 -14.93 -37.84
C ALA A 175 -22.30 -15.71 -38.32
N PHE A 176 -21.43 -15.07 -39.10
CA PHE A 176 -20.20 -15.69 -39.61
C PHE A 176 -18.94 -15.28 -38.83
N ILE A 177 -19.07 -14.38 -37.85
CA ILE A 177 -17.95 -13.89 -37.05
C ILE A 177 -17.92 -14.57 -35.69
N HIS A 178 -16.73 -15.05 -35.31
CA HIS A 178 -16.51 -15.73 -34.04
C HIS A 178 -15.17 -15.30 -33.42
N PRO A 179 -15.05 -15.27 -32.08
CA PRO A 179 -13.76 -15.07 -31.42
C PRO A 179 -12.71 -16.07 -31.91
N GLY A 180 -11.48 -15.60 -32.09
CA GLY A 180 -10.33 -16.37 -32.56
C GLY A 180 -10.06 -16.30 -34.07
N GLN A 181 -10.99 -15.75 -34.86
CA GLN A 181 -10.79 -15.56 -36.30
C GLN A 181 -9.67 -14.53 -36.59
N ASP A 182 -8.89 -14.82 -37.63
CA ASP A 182 -7.88 -13.89 -38.13
C ASP A 182 -8.53 -12.72 -38.86
N ALA A 183 -8.08 -11.51 -38.56
CA ALA A 183 -8.53 -10.27 -39.15
C ALA A 183 -7.34 -9.46 -39.69
N GLN A 184 -7.57 -8.75 -40.78
CA GLN A 184 -6.61 -7.84 -41.37
C GLN A 184 -7.13 -6.41 -41.21
N VAL A 185 -6.38 -5.60 -40.48
CA VAL A 185 -6.72 -4.21 -40.17
C VAL A 185 -5.96 -3.29 -41.11
N LYS A 186 -6.68 -2.39 -41.77
CA LYS A 186 -6.13 -1.37 -42.66
C LYS A 186 -6.39 0.00 -42.06
N ILE A 187 -5.34 0.74 -41.72
CA ILE A 187 -5.46 2.08 -41.14
C ILE A 187 -5.67 3.08 -42.27
N THR A 188 -6.78 3.81 -42.27
CA THR A 188 -7.17 4.70 -43.38
C THR A 188 -6.15 5.82 -43.60
N ALA A 189 -5.48 6.27 -42.53
CA ALA A 189 -4.47 7.33 -42.60
C ALA A 189 -3.19 6.93 -43.37
N TYR A 190 -3.00 5.63 -43.67
CA TYR A 190 -1.84 5.10 -44.38
C TYR A 190 -2.29 4.36 -45.65
N ASP A 191 -1.61 4.58 -46.77
CA ASP A 191 -1.89 3.85 -48.01
C ASP A 191 -1.57 2.35 -47.85
N TYR A 192 -2.61 1.53 -47.86
CA TYR A 192 -2.49 0.08 -47.72
C TYR A 192 -1.56 -0.57 -48.76
N SER A 193 -1.48 -0.02 -49.97
CA SER A 193 -0.64 -0.56 -51.05
C SER A 193 0.85 -0.40 -50.74
N ILE A 194 1.19 0.60 -49.94
CA ILE A 194 2.57 0.94 -49.57
C ILE A 194 2.95 0.32 -48.22
N TYR A 195 2.06 0.45 -47.23
CA TYR A 195 2.34 0.12 -45.83
C TYR A 195 1.74 -1.21 -45.37
N GLY A 196 0.89 -1.83 -46.18
CA GLY A 196 0.16 -3.04 -45.79
C GLY A 196 -0.84 -2.76 -44.67
N GLY A 197 -1.18 -3.81 -43.91
CA GLY A 197 -2.08 -3.70 -42.77
C GLY A 197 -1.59 -4.50 -41.57
N LEU A 198 -2.20 -4.27 -40.42
CA LEU A 198 -1.92 -5.01 -39.21
C LEU A 198 -2.69 -6.34 -39.19
N LYS A 199 -1.99 -7.41 -38.82
CA LYS A 199 -2.64 -8.67 -38.49
C LYS A 199 -3.24 -8.54 -37.09
N GLY A 200 -4.43 -9.09 -36.92
CA GLY A 200 -5.09 -9.16 -35.63
C GLY A 200 -6.02 -10.35 -35.54
N LYS A 201 -6.59 -10.54 -34.35
CA LYS A 201 -7.55 -11.58 -34.06
C LYS A 201 -8.80 -10.99 -33.44
N VAL A 202 -9.96 -11.52 -33.83
CA VAL A 202 -11.24 -11.19 -33.19
C VAL A 202 -11.19 -11.71 -31.75
N THR A 203 -11.34 -10.83 -30.77
CA THR A 203 -11.31 -11.21 -29.35
C THR A 203 -12.71 -11.31 -28.76
N MET A 204 -13.58 -10.37 -29.11
CA MET A 204 -14.90 -10.26 -28.52
C MET A 204 -15.90 -9.69 -29.51
N ILE A 205 -17.14 -10.15 -29.43
CA ILE A 205 -18.29 -9.65 -30.17
C ILE A 205 -19.32 -9.20 -29.12
N SER A 206 -19.95 -8.04 -29.31
CA SER A 206 -21.01 -7.60 -28.40
C SER A 206 -22.18 -8.59 -28.43
N PRO A 207 -22.78 -8.91 -27.28
CA PRO A 207 -23.92 -9.83 -27.23
C PRO A 207 -25.19 -9.24 -27.86
N ASP A 208 -25.26 -7.92 -27.99
CA ASP A 208 -26.41 -7.14 -28.44
C ASP A 208 -26.07 -6.17 -29.57
N THR A 209 -27.12 -5.79 -30.32
CA THR A 209 -27.08 -4.74 -31.34
C THR A 209 -27.16 -3.36 -30.70
N ILE A 210 -26.30 -2.44 -31.14
CA ILE A 210 -26.27 -1.05 -30.72
C ILE A 210 -26.82 -0.16 -31.84
N GLN A 211 -27.64 0.81 -31.48
CA GLN A 211 -28.17 1.83 -32.39
C GLN A 211 -27.14 2.95 -32.57
N ASP A 212 -26.91 3.40 -33.80
CA ASP A 212 -25.98 4.50 -34.08
C ASP A 212 -26.53 5.84 -33.59
N GLU A 213 -25.73 6.58 -32.80
CA GLU A 213 -26.11 7.86 -32.19
C GLU A 213 -26.39 8.96 -33.23
N VAL A 214 -25.71 8.91 -34.38
CA VAL A 214 -25.83 9.90 -35.46
C VAL A 214 -26.89 9.46 -36.46
N ARG A 215 -26.92 8.17 -36.83
CA ARG A 215 -27.88 7.60 -37.78
C ARG A 215 -28.76 6.56 -37.09
N ARG A 216 -29.80 7.02 -36.40
CA ARG A 216 -30.69 6.18 -35.58
C ARG A 216 -31.38 5.02 -36.32
N GLU A 217 -31.37 5.00 -37.64
CA GLU A 217 -31.91 3.89 -38.44
C GLU A 217 -30.92 2.71 -38.59
N ASN A 218 -29.65 2.90 -38.21
CA ASN A 218 -28.60 1.90 -38.33
C ASN A 218 -28.35 1.18 -37.01
N TYR A 219 -28.42 -0.14 -37.05
CA TYR A 219 -28.03 -1.03 -35.96
C TYR A 219 -26.76 -1.79 -36.35
N TYR A 220 -25.84 -1.96 -35.40
CA TYR A 220 -24.60 -2.69 -35.61
C TYR A 220 -24.19 -3.47 -34.37
N TYR A 221 -23.40 -4.53 -34.54
CA TYR A 221 -22.67 -5.17 -33.46
C TYR A 221 -21.27 -4.57 -33.35
N ARG A 222 -20.73 -4.51 -32.14
CA ARG A 222 -19.33 -4.12 -31.90
C ARG A 222 -18.48 -5.38 -31.87
N VAL A 223 -17.43 -5.40 -32.69
CA VAL A 223 -16.43 -6.47 -32.69
C VAL A 223 -15.10 -5.84 -32.32
N TYR A 224 -14.45 -6.43 -31.32
CA TYR A 224 -13.11 -6.02 -30.90
C TYR A 224 -12.07 -6.91 -31.56
N ILE A 225 -11.10 -6.28 -32.22
CA ILE A 225 -9.97 -6.94 -32.88
C ILE A 225 -8.70 -6.47 -32.20
N ARG A 226 -7.92 -7.41 -31.67
CA ARG A 226 -6.60 -7.13 -31.10
C ARG A 226 -5.54 -7.35 -32.16
N THR A 227 -4.67 -6.36 -32.39
CA THR A 227 -3.52 -6.49 -33.28
C THR A 227 -2.32 -7.07 -32.56
N ASP A 228 -1.44 -7.73 -33.31
CA ASP A 228 -0.20 -8.27 -32.77
C ASP A 228 0.84 -7.18 -32.46
N VAL A 229 0.76 -6.05 -33.19
CA VAL A 229 1.64 -4.87 -33.06
C VAL A 229 0.85 -3.57 -33.27
N ASP A 230 1.40 -2.45 -32.82
CA ASP A 230 0.83 -1.08 -32.89
C ASP A 230 1.49 -0.18 -33.96
N ILE A 231 2.45 -0.72 -34.71
CA ILE A 231 3.27 0.01 -35.68
C ILE A 231 3.17 -0.63 -37.07
N LEU A 232 3.03 0.21 -38.10
CA LEU A 232 3.20 -0.22 -39.49
C LEU A 232 4.65 -0.06 -39.92
N THR A 233 5.19 -1.07 -40.61
CA THR A 233 6.58 -1.05 -41.11
C THR A 233 6.57 -1.10 -42.63
N ASN A 234 7.19 -0.11 -43.27
CA ASN A 234 7.37 -0.10 -44.72
C ASN A 234 8.50 -1.08 -45.14
N LYS A 235 8.57 -1.43 -46.43
CA LYS A 235 9.64 -2.23 -47.05
C LYS A 235 11.06 -1.72 -46.76
N SER A 236 11.21 -0.43 -46.47
CA SER A 236 12.48 0.20 -46.08
C SER A 236 12.78 0.14 -44.58
N GLY A 237 11.97 -0.55 -43.78
CA GLY A 237 12.15 -0.70 -42.33
C GLY A 237 11.74 0.52 -41.50
N LYS A 238 11.20 1.59 -42.13
CA LYS A 238 10.70 2.77 -41.41
C LYS A 238 9.38 2.44 -40.71
N GLN A 239 9.32 2.77 -39.42
CA GLN A 239 8.18 2.56 -38.54
C GLN A 239 7.23 3.77 -38.55
N PHE A 240 5.93 3.49 -38.57
CA PHE A 240 4.86 4.47 -38.54
C PHE A 240 3.92 4.12 -37.37
N PRO A 241 3.93 4.93 -36.29
CA PRO A 241 3.09 4.68 -35.13
C PRO A 241 1.62 4.99 -35.44
N ILE A 242 0.72 4.19 -34.89
CA ILE A 242 -0.72 4.40 -35.00
C ILE A 242 -1.24 5.01 -33.70
N PHE A 243 -2.05 6.06 -33.80
CA PHE A 243 -2.57 6.76 -32.64
C PHE A 243 -4.05 6.42 -32.39
N PRO A 244 -4.49 6.35 -31.12
CA PRO A 244 -5.91 6.21 -30.80
C PRO A 244 -6.75 7.31 -31.44
N GLY A 245 -7.88 6.92 -32.04
CA GLY A 245 -8.78 7.82 -32.77
C GLY A 245 -8.62 7.79 -34.29
N MET A 246 -7.60 7.11 -34.82
CA MET A 246 -7.52 6.84 -36.26
C MET A 246 -8.66 5.91 -36.70
N THR A 247 -9.20 6.14 -37.90
CA THR A 247 -10.18 5.25 -38.52
C THR A 247 -9.47 4.08 -39.20
N ALA A 248 -10.08 2.90 -39.12
CA ALA A 248 -9.57 1.69 -39.73
C ALA A 248 -10.69 0.90 -40.39
N THR A 249 -10.34 0.17 -41.45
CA THR A 249 -11.19 -0.84 -42.09
C THR A 249 -10.68 -2.22 -41.71
N VAL A 250 -11.56 -3.12 -41.32
CA VAL A 250 -11.19 -4.47 -40.85
C VAL A 250 -11.81 -5.53 -41.75
N ASP A 251 -10.96 -6.39 -42.30
CA ASP A 251 -11.38 -7.56 -43.07
C ASP A 251 -11.23 -8.81 -42.20
N VAL A 252 -12.34 -9.42 -41.78
CA VAL A 252 -12.34 -10.66 -40.98
C VAL A 252 -12.43 -11.88 -41.88
N LYS A 253 -11.56 -12.87 -41.67
CA LYS A 253 -11.60 -14.14 -42.41
C LYS A 253 -12.67 -15.06 -41.83
N THR A 254 -13.84 -15.09 -42.47
CA THR A 254 -15.02 -15.86 -42.02
C THR A 254 -15.10 -17.30 -42.56
N GLY A 255 -14.13 -17.72 -43.38
CA GLY A 255 -14.03 -19.10 -43.90
C GLY A 255 -13.28 -19.16 -45.22
N SER A 256 -13.05 -20.37 -45.73
CA SER A 256 -12.54 -20.60 -47.09
C SER A 256 -13.61 -21.34 -47.90
N LYS A 257 -13.85 -20.90 -49.13
CA LYS A 257 -14.71 -21.60 -50.09
C LYS A 257 -13.85 -21.98 -51.27
N THR A 258 -14.01 -23.20 -51.75
CA THR A 258 -13.33 -23.61 -52.99
C THR A 258 -14.09 -23.06 -54.19
N VAL A 259 -13.40 -22.86 -55.31
CA VAL A 259 -14.05 -22.42 -56.56
C VAL A 259 -15.13 -23.44 -56.99
N LEU A 260 -14.89 -24.73 -56.68
CA LEU A 260 -15.82 -25.83 -56.94
C LEU A 260 -17.16 -25.63 -56.19
N ASP A 261 -17.14 -25.16 -54.94
CA ASP A 261 -18.35 -24.86 -54.16
C ASP A 261 -19.22 -23.77 -54.80
N TYR A 262 -18.60 -22.84 -55.53
CA TYR A 262 -19.32 -21.77 -56.22
C TYR A 262 -20.03 -22.29 -57.49
N LEU A 263 -19.41 -23.25 -58.19
CA LEU A 263 -19.97 -23.88 -59.38
C LEU A 263 -21.16 -24.81 -59.07
N PHE A 264 -21.15 -25.52 -57.94
CA PHE A 264 -22.24 -26.44 -57.56
C PHE A 264 -23.38 -25.79 -56.74
N LYS A 265 -23.22 -24.53 -56.30
CA LYS A 265 -24.22 -23.80 -55.53
C LYS A 265 -25.64 -23.74 -56.16
N PRO A 266 -25.83 -23.55 -57.49
CA PRO A 266 -27.16 -23.53 -58.09
C PRO A 266 -27.85 -24.91 -58.14
N LEU A 267 -27.08 -26.00 -58.16
CA LEU A 267 -27.63 -27.36 -58.20
C LEU A 267 -28.19 -27.80 -56.84
N ASN A 268 -27.60 -27.33 -55.73
CA ASN A 268 -28.11 -27.60 -54.39
C ASN A 268 -29.38 -26.80 -54.04
N LYS A 269 -29.53 -25.56 -54.57
CA LYS A 269 -30.78 -24.79 -54.41
C LYS A 269 -31.97 -25.41 -55.16
N ALA A 270 -31.72 -26.12 -56.26
CA ALA A 270 -32.77 -26.77 -57.03
C ALA A 270 -33.46 -27.92 -56.25
N ASN A 271 -32.76 -28.56 -55.31
CA ASN A 271 -33.32 -29.61 -54.47
C ASN A 271 -34.21 -29.08 -53.32
N GLU A 272 -34.05 -27.82 -52.90
CA GLU A 272 -34.95 -27.16 -51.93
C GLU A 272 -36.27 -26.72 -52.58
N ALA A 273 -36.21 -26.23 -53.83
CA ALA A 273 -37.41 -25.80 -54.57
C ALA A 273 -38.36 -26.94 -54.97
N LEU A 274 -37.90 -28.20 -54.93
CA LEU A 274 -38.72 -29.39 -55.22
C LEU A 274 -39.33 -30.04 -53.96
N ARG A 275 -39.14 -29.44 -52.77
CA ARG A 275 -39.66 -29.93 -51.49
C ARG A 275 -40.66 -28.99 -50.80
N GLU A 276 -41.13 -27.94 -51.46
CA GLU A 276 -42.28 -27.15 -51.01
C GLU A 276 -43.59 -27.66 -51.64
N ARG A 277 -44.37 -28.38 -50.83
CA ARG A 277 -45.83 -28.40 -50.82
C ARG A 277 -46.28 -28.30 -49.37
#